data_AF-W2EKT3-F1
#
_entry.id   AF-W2EKT3-F1
#
_cell.length_a   1.000
_cell.length_b   1.000
_cell.length_c   1.000
_cell.angle_alpha   90.00
_cell.angle_beta   90.00
_cell.angle_gamma   90.00
#
_symmetry.space_group_name_H-M   'P 1'
#
loop_
_entity.id
_entity.type
_entity.pdbx_description
1 polymer ?
#
loop_
_entity_poly.entity_id
_entity_poly.type
_entity_poly.pdbx_seq_one_letter_code
_entity_poly.pdbx_strand_id
1 'polypeptide(L)'
;MRRQAWTPARPRASTTTAPARLPATRSRWTPGRPRGWPRASRSARRRCSRSPPGLTPVLWPEHFDLAVTLDEVNYGISPGDGHLPEPYAYVGPWTPRTGPFWNAPFGASRPLRELGGAEAVRAFFEQGRTA
;
A
#
# COMPACT_ATOMS: atom_id res chain seq x y z
N MET A 1 -40.92 23.91 -54.80
CA MET A 1 -40.60 22.64 -54.11
C MET A 1 -40.36 22.94 -52.63
N ARG A 2 -41.12 22.29 -51.75
CA ARG A 2 -41.36 22.70 -50.35
C ARG A 2 -40.26 22.17 -49.42
N ARG A 3 -39.74 23.05 -48.56
CA ARG A 3 -38.95 22.70 -47.37
C ARG A 3 -39.87 21.97 -46.38
N GLN A 4 -39.46 20.82 -45.87
CA GLN A 4 -40.03 20.25 -44.65
C GLN A 4 -38.93 20.18 -43.59
N ALA A 5 -39.21 20.87 -42.49
CA ALA A 5 -38.34 21.05 -41.36
C ALA A 5 -38.27 19.75 -40.54
N TRP A 6 -37.06 19.40 -40.13
CA TRP A 6 -36.76 18.36 -39.16
C TRP A 6 -37.08 18.88 -37.75
N THR A 7 -37.99 18.21 -37.05
CA THR A 7 -38.32 18.50 -35.65
C THR A 7 -37.36 17.71 -34.74
N PRO A 8 -36.59 18.34 -33.84
CA PRO A 8 -35.83 17.59 -32.86
C PRO A 8 -36.73 17.10 -31.72
N ALA A 9 -36.60 15.82 -31.39
CA ALA A 9 -37.28 15.18 -30.27
C ALA A 9 -36.80 15.76 -28.93
N ARG A 10 -37.74 16.05 -28.02
CA ARG A 10 -37.47 16.48 -26.63
C ARG A 10 -36.77 15.37 -25.84
N PRO A 11 -35.70 15.66 -25.07
CA PRO A 11 -35.15 14.70 -24.12
C PRO A 11 -36.08 14.53 -22.92
N ARG A 12 -36.34 13.27 -22.53
CA ARG A 12 -37.06 12.90 -21.31
C ARG A 12 -36.18 13.23 -20.09
N ALA A 13 -36.78 13.84 -19.08
CA ALA A 13 -36.13 14.10 -17.79
C ALA A 13 -35.82 12.76 -17.08
N SER A 14 -34.56 12.53 -16.75
CA SER A 14 -34.12 11.42 -15.90
C SER A 14 -34.33 11.83 -14.44
N THR A 15 -35.24 11.14 -13.75
CA THR A 15 -35.43 11.29 -12.31
C THR A 15 -34.21 10.74 -11.57
N THR A 16 -33.41 11.61 -10.96
CA THR A 16 -32.32 11.22 -10.05
C THR A 16 -32.92 10.73 -8.74
N THR A 17 -32.84 9.42 -8.50
CA THR A 17 -33.07 8.81 -7.18
C THR A 17 -31.80 8.94 -6.35
N ALA A 18 -31.87 9.65 -5.22
CA ALA A 18 -30.80 9.68 -4.22
C ALA A 18 -30.72 8.34 -3.47
N PRO A 19 -29.53 7.80 -3.15
CA PRO A 19 -29.44 6.58 -2.35
C PRO A 19 -29.79 6.85 -0.89
N ALA A 20 -30.63 5.98 -0.33
CA ALA A 20 -31.03 5.98 1.08
C ALA A 20 -29.82 5.82 2.01
N ARG A 21 -29.72 6.69 3.01
CA ARG A 21 -28.73 6.64 4.09
C ARG A 21 -29.08 5.48 5.04
N LEU A 22 -28.27 4.43 5.05
CA LEU A 22 -28.35 3.38 6.07
C LEU A 22 -27.77 3.89 7.40
N PRO A 23 -28.39 3.59 8.56
CA PRO A 23 -27.85 3.99 9.86
C PRO A 23 -26.58 3.20 10.17
N ALA A 24 -25.49 3.91 10.49
CA ALA A 24 -24.23 3.32 10.92
C ALA A 24 -24.37 2.71 12.32
N THR A 25 -24.53 1.39 12.41
CA THR A 25 -24.37 0.64 13.65
C THR A 25 -22.89 0.55 14.00
N ARG A 26 -22.43 1.32 14.99
CA ARG A 26 -21.10 1.15 15.60
C ARG A 26 -21.11 -0.13 16.44
N SER A 27 -20.81 -1.27 15.83
CA SER A 27 -20.43 -2.47 16.55
C SER A 27 -19.02 -2.29 17.08
N ARG A 28 -18.88 -2.13 18.40
CA ARG A 28 -17.59 -2.13 19.11
C ARG A 28 -16.97 -3.52 18.92
N TRP A 29 -15.99 -3.64 18.03
CA TRP A 29 -15.21 -4.86 17.87
C TRP A 29 -14.27 -5.02 19.07
N THR A 30 -14.48 -6.05 19.88
CA THR A 30 -13.49 -6.51 20.87
C THR A 30 -12.87 -7.81 20.35
N PRO A 31 -11.59 -7.83 19.96
CA PRO A 31 -10.95 -9.09 19.61
C PRO A 31 -10.84 -9.98 20.85
N GLY A 32 -11.49 -11.15 20.80
CA GLY A 32 -11.17 -12.26 21.70
C GLY A 32 -9.76 -12.77 21.41
N ARG A 33 -8.96 -12.96 22.46
CA ARG A 33 -7.58 -13.48 22.36
C ARG A 33 -7.59 -14.95 21.89
N PRO A 34 -6.76 -15.34 20.91
CA PRO A 34 -6.47 -16.75 20.69
C PRO A 34 -5.62 -17.29 21.86
N ARG A 35 -5.97 -18.48 22.35
CA ARG A 35 -5.21 -19.19 23.38
C ARG A 35 -3.87 -19.62 22.79
N GLY A 36 -2.76 -19.34 23.49
CA GLY A 36 -1.41 -19.78 23.09
C GLY A 36 -0.42 -18.67 22.77
N TRP A 37 -0.83 -17.40 22.65
CA TRP A 37 0.11 -16.31 22.42
C TRP A 37 0.87 -15.94 23.71
N PRO A 38 2.20 -16.04 23.77
CA PRO A 38 2.96 -15.58 24.93
C PRO A 38 2.73 -14.09 25.19
N ARG A 39 2.71 -13.70 26.47
CA ARG A 39 2.71 -12.29 26.87
C ARG A 39 3.98 -11.64 26.32
N ALA A 40 3.85 -10.76 25.33
CA ALA A 40 4.92 -9.82 25.02
C ALA A 40 5.23 -9.02 26.30
N SER A 41 6.43 -9.20 26.83
CA SER A 41 6.93 -8.47 28.00
C SER A 41 6.91 -6.97 27.69
N ARG A 42 6.58 -6.14 28.69
CA ARG A 42 6.43 -4.68 28.54
C ARG A 42 7.71 -3.98 28.01
N SER A 43 8.85 -4.66 28.03
CA SER A 43 10.16 -4.19 27.56
C SER A 43 10.29 -4.11 26.03
N ALA A 44 9.45 -4.82 25.25
CA ALA A 44 9.55 -4.87 23.79
C ALA A 44 8.88 -3.67 23.07
N ARG A 45 8.50 -2.62 23.80
CA ARG A 45 7.66 -1.52 23.30
C ARG A 45 8.42 -0.28 22.82
N ARG A 46 9.74 -0.34 22.67
CA ARG A 46 10.55 0.81 22.24
C ARG A 46 11.68 0.41 21.31
N ARG A 47 11.47 0.64 20.01
CA ARG A 47 12.36 1.40 19.09
C ARG A 47 12.06 1.02 17.64
N CYS A 48 11.24 1.84 17.00
CA CYS A 48 11.26 2.11 15.56
C CYS A 48 10.62 3.49 15.39
N SER A 49 11.32 4.55 15.81
CA SER A 49 10.81 5.93 15.68
C SER A 49 11.88 6.89 15.19
N ARG A 50 12.85 6.40 14.41
CA ARG A 50 13.83 7.27 13.76
C ARG A 50 13.54 7.35 12.26
N SER A 51 12.31 7.72 11.93
CA SER A 51 12.03 8.30 10.63
C SER A 51 12.64 9.71 10.60
N PRO A 52 13.28 10.15 9.51
CA PRO A 52 13.62 11.55 9.31
C PRO A 52 12.39 12.44 9.55
N PRO A 53 12.54 13.64 10.13
CA PRO A 53 11.42 14.56 10.27
C PRO A 53 10.80 14.84 8.89
N GLY A 54 9.50 14.60 8.75
CA GLY A 54 8.74 14.78 7.51
C GLY A 54 8.31 13.49 6.80
N LEU A 55 8.88 12.33 7.15
CA LEU A 55 8.49 11.05 6.57
C LEU A 55 7.55 10.29 7.51
N THR A 56 6.28 10.18 7.14
CA THR A 56 5.28 9.40 7.90
C THR A 56 5.18 8.00 7.31
N PRO A 57 5.52 6.95 8.07
CA PRO A 57 5.30 5.58 7.61
C PRO A 57 3.82 5.33 7.34
N VAL A 58 3.51 4.72 6.21
CA VAL A 58 2.15 4.31 5.82
C VAL A 58 2.05 2.80 5.98
N LEU A 59 0.98 2.35 6.63
CA LEU A 59 0.54 0.96 6.60
C LEU A 59 -0.48 0.82 5.48
N TRP A 60 -0.12 0.12 4.41
CA TRP A 60 -1.02 -0.10 3.28
C TRP A 60 -2.00 -1.23 3.58
N PRO A 61 -3.32 -0.99 3.68
CA PRO A 61 -4.27 -1.99 4.18
C PRO A 61 -4.47 -3.18 3.23
N GLU A 62 -4.26 -3.00 1.93
CA GLU A 62 -4.48 -4.05 0.92
C GLU A 62 -3.41 -5.14 0.97
N HIS A 63 -2.17 -4.79 1.33
CA HIS A 63 -1.00 -5.70 1.37
C HIS A 63 -0.40 -5.85 2.78
N PHE A 64 -0.86 -5.04 3.73
CA PHE A 64 -0.30 -4.93 5.09
C PHE A 64 1.19 -4.56 5.12
N ASP A 65 1.61 -3.75 4.15
CA ASP A 65 3.00 -3.30 4.04
C ASP A 65 3.28 -2.13 4.97
N LEU A 66 4.45 -2.15 5.62
CA LEU A 66 5.01 -0.96 6.27
C LEU A 66 5.97 -0.27 5.30
N ALA A 67 5.61 0.92 4.82
CA ALA A 67 6.38 1.62 3.81
C ALA A 67 6.54 3.13 4.09
N VAL A 68 7.52 3.74 3.42
CA VAL A 68 7.74 5.19 3.35
C VAL A 68 7.96 5.58 1.90
N THR A 69 7.44 6.74 1.49
CA THR A 69 7.72 7.32 0.18
C THR A 69 8.69 8.47 0.34
N LEU A 70 9.77 8.45 -0.43
CA LEU A 70 10.77 9.52 -0.49
C LEU A 70 11.14 9.73 -1.96
N ASP A 71 11.11 10.98 -2.43
CA ASP A 71 11.48 11.37 -3.79
C ASP A 71 10.81 10.51 -4.88
N GLU A 72 9.50 10.27 -4.76
CA GLU A 72 8.70 9.42 -5.67
C GLU A 72 9.15 7.94 -5.74
N VAL A 73 9.83 7.48 -4.70
CA VAL A 73 10.20 6.07 -4.53
C VAL A 73 9.60 5.52 -3.24
N ASN A 74 8.91 4.39 -3.36
CA ASN A 74 8.32 3.67 -2.25
C ASN A 74 9.33 2.65 -1.70
N TYR A 75 9.65 2.75 -0.42
CA TYR A 75 10.52 1.81 0.30
C TYR A 75 9.69 1.11 1.35
N GLY A 76 9.57 -0.21 1.26
CA GLY A 76 8.66 -0.93 2.13
C GLY A 76 9.11 -2.34 2.47
N ILE A 77 8.45 -2.88 3.49
CA ILE A 77 8.55 -4.29 3.89
C ILE A 77 7.14 -4.86 3.92
N SER A 78 6.96 -5.97 3.21
CA SER A 78 5.71 -6.73 3.16
C SER A 78 5.84 -8.01 3.96
N PRO A 79 4.79 -8.46 4.70
CA PRO A 79 4.75 -9.80 5.28
C PRO A 79 4.59 -10.91 4.23
N GLY A 80 4.29 -10.56 2.99
CA GLY A 80 4.01 -11.46 1.89
C GLY A 80 2.62 -11.21 1.30
N ASP A 81 2.50 -11.36 -0.01
CA ASP A 81 1.30 -11.06 -0.78
C ASP A 81 1.21 -11.94 -2.06
N GLY A 82 0.39 -11.51 -3.03
CA GLY A 82 0.25 -12.21 -4.31
C GLY A 82 1.48 -12.16 -5.22
N HIS A 83 2.43 -11.26 -4.98
CA HIS A 83 3.70 -11.20 -5.73
C HIS A 83 4.73 -12.15 -5.13
N LEU A 84 4.93 -12.09 -3.80
CA LEU A 84 5.81 -13.00 -3.08
C LEU A 84 5.11 -13.47 -1.79
N PRO A 85 4.87 -14.79 -1.62
CA PRO A 85 4.09 -15.31 -0.48
C PRO A 85 4.86 -15.31 0.85
N GLU A 86 6.07 -14.77 0.88
CA GLU A 86 6.95 -14.71 2.05
C GLU A 86 7.33 -13.26 2.39
N PRO A 87 7.85 -12.96 3.58
CA PRO A 87 8.27 -11.59 3.90
C PRO A 87 9.39 -11.09 2.99
N TYR A 88 9.21 -9.91 2.40
CA TYR A 88 10.20 -9.29 1.49
C TYR A 88 10.30 -7.78 1.71
N ALA A 89 11.45 -7.22 1.37
CA ALA A 89 11.64 -5.77 1.23
C ALA A 89 11.52 -5.37 -0.24
N TYR A 90 11.04 -4.16 -0.51
CA TYR A 90 10.92 -3.65 -1.88
C TYR A 90 11.32 -2.18 -2.02
N VAL A 91 11.69 -1.83 -3.25
CA VAL A 91 11.90 -0.47 -3.73
C VAL A 91 11.07 -0.29 -4.99
N GLY A 92 10.07 0.58 -4.95
CA GLY A 92 9.13 0.82 -6.04
C GLY A 92 9.12 2.29 -6.47
N PRO A 93 9.92 2.70 -7.49
CA PRO A 93 9.82 4.03 -8.07
C PRO A 93 8.47 4.20 -8.80
N TRP A 94 7.88 5.40 -8.74
CA TRP A 94 6.60 5.68 -9.42
C TRP A 94 6.69 5.48 -10.94
N THR A 95 7.85 5.79 -11.51
CA THR A 95 8.20 5.40 -12.87
C THR A 95 9.04 4.13 -12.83
N PRO A 96 8.55 3.01 -13.40
CA PRO A 96 9.31 1.76 -13.44
C PRO A 96 10.68 1.94 -14.09
N ARG A 97 11.70 1.36 -13.48
CA ARG A 97 13.09 1.35 -13.97
C ARG A 97 13.45 -0.05 -14.43
N THR A 98 14.45 -0.17 -15.30
CA THR A 98 14.94 -1.45 -15.84
C THR A 98 16.42 -1.59 -15.55
N GLY A 99 16.87 -2.83 -15.32
CA GLY A 99 18.28 -3.14 -15.04
C GLY A 99 18.44 -4.32 -14.09
N PRO A 100 19.69 -4.71 -13.76
CA PRO A 100 19.97 -5.90 -12.95
C PRO A 100 19.36 -5.84 -11.54
N PHE A 101 19.18 -4.64 -10.98
CA PHE A 101 18.55 -4.43 -9.68
C PHE A 101 17.02 -4.45 -9.75
N TRP A 102 16.44 -3.98 -10.86
CA TRP A 102 15.00 -3.79 -11.06
C TRP A 102 14.37 -5.11 -11.52
N ASN A 103 14.18 -6.03 -10.59
CA ASN A 103 13.78 -7.42 -10.82
C ASN A 103 12.26 -7.68 -10.72
N ALA A 104 11.46 -6.66 -10.45
CA ALA A 104 10.01 -6.76 -10.29
C ALA A 104 9.27 -5.77 -11.21
N PRO A 105 8.02 -6.04 -11.63
CA PRO A 105 7.28 -5.15 -12.52
C PRO A 105 7.02 -3.76 -11.91
N PHE A 106 7.03 -3.65 -10.59
CA PHE A 106 6.89 -2.39 -9.85
C PHE A 106 8.22 -1.79 -9.39
N GLY A 107 9.37 -2.44 -9.66
CA GLY A 107 10.67 -1.99 -9.18
C GLY A 107 11.59 -3.15 -8.79
N ALA A 108 11.99 -3.20 -7.52
CA ALA A 108 12.86 -4.22 -6.98
C ALA A 108 12.26 -4.87 -5.73
N SER A 109 12.40 -6.19 -5.58
CA SER A 109 11.99 -6.93 -4.39
C SER A 109 13.05 -7.96 -3.99
N ARG A 110 13.20 -8.17 -2.67
CA ARG A 110 14.11 -9.19 -2.11
C ARG A 110 13.52 -9.85 -0.86
N PRO A 111 13.47 -11.19 -0.78
CA PRO A 111 13.05 -11.90 0.42
C PRO A 111 13.89 -11.52 1.65
N LEU A 112 13.24 -11.32 2.80
CA LEU A 112 13.94 -10.97 4.04
C LEU A 112 14.88 -12.08 4.51
N ARG A 113 14.57 -13.35 4.18
CA ARG A 113 15.45 -14.51 4.46
C ARG A 113 16.82 -14.39 3.80
N GLU A 114 16.91 -13.67 2.68
CA GLU A 114 18.16 -13.48 1.91
C GLU A 114 18.94 -12.25 2.40
N LEU A 115 18.23 -11.23 2.90
CA LEU A 115 18.85 -10.01 3.42
C LEU A 115 19.45 -10.25 4.82
N GLY A 116 18.84 -11.08 5.65
CA GLY A 116 19.45 -11.49 6.93
C GLY A 116 19.47 -10.42 8.03
N GLY A 117 18.70 -9.33 7.90
CA GLY A 117 18.50 -8.37 8.99
C GLY A 117 18.30 -6.91 8.55
N ALA A 118 18.10 -6.03 9.53
CA ALA A 118 17.76 -4.63 9.31
C ALA A 118 18.83 -3.83 8.55
N GLU A 119 20.13 -4.08 8.81
CA GLU A 119 21.22 -3.37 8.11
C GLU A 119 21.27 -3.73 6.62
N ALA A 120 21.05 -5.00 6.28
CA ALA A 120 21.00 -5.42 4.88
C ALA A 120 19.76 -4.89 4.16
N VAL A 121 18.62 -4.80 4.84
CA VAL A 121 17.40 -4.14 4.32
C VAL A 121 17.69 -2.66 4.04
N ARG A 122 18.36 -1.97 4.96
CA ARG A 122 18.78 -0.58 4.74
C ARG A 122 19.74 -0.48 3.54
N ALA A 123 20.72 -1.36 3.43
CA ALA A 123 21.65 -1.36 2.29
C ALA A 123 20.93 -1.59 0.96
N PHE A 124 19.93 -2.46 0.93
CA PHE A 124 19.06 -2.67 -0.23
C PHE A 124 18.27 -1.41 -0.61
N PHE A 125 17.73 -0.68 0.37
CA PHE A 125 17.06 0.59 0.11
C PHE A 125 18.01 1.68 -0.40
N GLU A 126 19.23 1.75 0.15
CA GLU A 126 20.26 2.67 -0.31
C GLU A 126 20.68 2.37 -1.75
N GLN A 127 20.86 1.09 -2.09
CA GLN A 127 21.12 0.66 -3.46
C GLN A 127 20.02 1.13 -4.41
N GLY A 128 18.75 0.90 -4.06
CA GLY A 128 17.61 1.32 -4.88
C GLY A 128 17.45 2.83 -5.01
N ARG A 129 17.99 3.62 -4.07
CA ARG A 129 18.05 5.09 -4.20
C ARG A 129 19.08 5.55 -5.23
N THR A 130 20.18 4.80 -5.38
CA THR A 130 21.31 5.14 -6.27
C THR A 130 21.26 4.47 -7.64
N ALA A 131 20.36 3.50 -7.83
CA ALA A 131 20.25 2.66 -9.04
C ALA A 131 19.32 3.23 -10.14
#